data_AF-A0A1F3BFW8-F1
#
_entry.id   AF-A0A1F3BFW8-F1
#
_cell.length_a   1.000
_cell.length_b   1.000
_cell.length_c   1.000
_cell.angle_alpha   90.00
_cell.angle_beta   90.00
_cell.angle_gamma   90.00
#
_symmetry.space_group_name_H-M   'P 1'
#
loop_
_entity.id
_entity.type
_entity.pdbx_description
1 polymer ?
#
loop_
_entity_poly.entity_id
_entity_poly.type
_entity_poly.pdbx_seq_one_letter_code
_entity_poly.pdbx_strand_id
1 'polypeptide(L)'
;MRIRAFTVNMGRTIPSFRMAIDIEIAKWKPFRDALRKPDKEIFVNMLLRSKLYASAGGMSVRPLVLEAVFMSILLDHHKRLLELVAEIEKIKNPDEAKEPKGIEKFLQAPPIEAIPHCQPTIEATLPQEDNY
;
A
#
# COMPACT_ATOMS: atom_id res chain seq x y z
N MET A 1 8.91 -15.49 -16.15
CA MET A 1 9.70 -15.01 -15.00
C MET A 1 9.65 -16.08 -13.89
N ARG A 2 10.77 -16.77 -13.61
CA ARG A 2 10.81 -17.84 -12.58
C ARG A 2 10.94 -17.20 -11.19
N ILE A 3 9.92 -17.34 -10.35
CA ILE A 3 10.02 -17.06 -8.91
C ILE A 3 11.00 -18.10 -8.36
N ARG A 4 12.20 -17.67 -7.95
CA ARG A 4 13.21 -18.57 -7.38
C ARG A 4 12.63 -19.21 -6.12
N ALA A 5 12.82 -20.52 -5.96
CA ALA A 5 12.53 -21.22 -4.71
C ALA A 5 13.32 -20.52 -3.59
N PHE A 6 12.61 -20.11 -2.54
CA PHE A 6 13.17 -19.31 -1.46
C PHE A 6 13.64 -20.24 -0.34
N THR A 7 14.95 -20.50 -0.27
CA THR A 7 15.55 -21.19 0.86
C THR A 7 15.78 -20.19 1.99
N VAL A 8 15.11 -20.37 3.13
CA VAL A 8 15.46 -19.66 4.36
C VAL A 8 16.86 -20.11 4.75
N ASN A 9 17.85 -19.22 4.65
CA ASN A 9 19.22 -19.55 5.07
C ASN A 9 19.18 -19.90 6.57
N MET A 10 19.47 -21.16 6.92
CA MET A 10 19.36 -21.77 8.26
C MET A 10 20.36 -21.18 9.28
N GLY A 11 20.27 -19.87 9.50
CA GLY A 11 21.07 -19.11 10.48
C GLY A 11 20.41 -17.81 10.94
N ARG A 12 19.19 -17.50 10.47
CA ARG A 12 18.37 -16.40 10.98
C ARG A 12 17.02 -16.94 11.43
N THR A 13 16.71 -16.79 12.72
CA THR A 13 15.42 -17.20 13.30
C THR A 13 14.27 -16.31 12.83
N ILE A 14 14.56 -15.06 12.44
CA ILE A 14 13.58 -14.09 11.94
C ILE A 14 14.03 -13.62 10.55
N PRO A 15 13.20 -13.74 9.49
CA PRO A 15 13.55 -13.27 8.16
C PRO A 15 13.67 -11.73 8.16
N SER A 16 14.58 -11.20 7.33
CA SER A 16 14.59 -9.74 7.11
C SER A 16 13.31 -9.33 6.38
N PHE A 17 12.91 -8.07 6.52
CA PHE A 17 11.68 -7.59 5.89
C PHE A 17 11.68 -7.79 4.35
N ARG A 18 12.84 -7.65 3.70
CA ARG A 18 13.00 -7.94 2.26
C ARG A 18 12.64 -9.40 1.92
N MET A 19 13.08 -10.34 2.76
CA MET A 19 12.77 -11.76 2.63
C MET A 19 11.29 -12.02 2.91
N ALA A 20 10.75 -11.36 3.94
CA ALA A 20 9.35 -11.49 4.32
C ALA A 20 8.40 -11.04 3.20
N ILE A 21 8.74 -9.96 2.46
CA ILE A 21 7.99 -9.55 1.27
C ILE A 21 8.00 -10.64 0.20
N ASP A 22 9.16 -11.24 -0.11
CA ASP A 22 9.26 -12.28 -1.13
C ASP A 22 8.42 -13.52 -0.77
N ILE A 23 8.41 -13.89 0.52
CA ILE A 23 7.55 -14.95 1.05
C ILE A 23 6.08 -14.57 0.90
N GLU A 24 5.71 -13.33 1.26
CA GLU A 24 4.33 -12.86 1.15
C GLU A 24 3.84 -12.88 -0.30
N ILE A 25 4.61 -12.35 -1.25
CA ILE A 25 4.30 -12.38 -2.69
C ILE A 25 4.10 -13.81 -3.19
N ALA A 26 4.89 -14.77 -2.71
CA ALA A 26 4.73 -16.17 -3.09
C ALA A 26 3.40 -16.78 -2.61
N LYS A 27 2.87 -16.36 -1.44
CA LYS A 27 1.56 -16.81 -0.93
C LYS A 27 0.41 -16.39 -1.84
N TRP A 28 0.55 -15.29 -2.59
CA TRP A 28 -0.46 -14.81 -3.54
C TRP A 28 -0.48 -15.57 -4.89
N LYS A 29 0.30 -16.65 -5.01
CA LYS A 29 0.32 -17.50 -6.22
C LYS A 29 -1.07 -18.03 -6.62
N PRO A 30 -1.93 -18.58 -5.72
CA PRO A 30 -3.25 -19.07 -6.12
C PRO A 30 -4.15 -17.98 -6.69
N PHE A 31 -4.13 -16.78 -6.08
CA PHE A 31 -4.87 -15.62 -6.58
C PHE A 31 -4.39 -15.23 -7.98
N ARG A 32 -3.08 -15.10 -8.16
CA ARG A 32 -2.48 -14.85 -9.49
C ARG A 32 -2.90 -15.92 -10.50
N ASP A 33 -2.89 -17.19 -10.12
CA ASP A 33 -3.18 -18.28 -11.04
C ASP A 33 -4.64 -18.30 -11.50
N ALA A 34 -5.57 -17.77 -10.69
CA ALA A 34 -6.98 -17.58 -11.02
C ALA A 34 -7.27 -16.40 -11.98
N LEU A 35 -6.35 -15.44 -12.13
CA LEU A 35 -6.52 -14.28 -13.03
C LEU A 35 -6.38 -14.65 -14.52
N ARG A 36 -6.85 -13.79 -15.44
CA ARG A 36 -6.59 -13.92 -16.88
C ARG A 36 -5.14 -13.50 -17.20
N LYS A 37 -4.57 -14.01 -18.30
CA LYS A 37 -3.16 -13.76 -18.69
C LYS A 37 -2.69 -12.30 -18.53
N PRO A 38 -3.36 -11.25 -19.06
CA PRO A 38 -2.89 -9.87 -18.90
C PRO A 38 -2.86 -9.43 -17.43
N ASP A 39 -3.89 -9.78 -16.67
CA ASP A 39 -4.04 -9.39 -15.26
C ASP A 39 -2.99 -10.06 -14.37
N LYS A 40 -2.51 -11.27 -14.73
CA LYS A 40 -1.43 -11.95 -13.99
C LYS A 40 -0.15 -11.11 -13.94
N GLU A 41 0.24 -10.56 -15.07
CA GLU A 41 1.49 -9.80 -15.19
C GLU A 41 1.38 -8.46 -14.46
N ILE A 42 0.22 -7.79 -14.60
CA ILE A 42 -0.09 -6.54 -13.89
C ILE A 42 -0.05 -6.78 -12.38
N PHE A 43 -0.72 -7.83 -11.89
CA PHE A 43 -0.79 -8.16 -10.47
C PHE A 43 0.59 -8.48 -9.88
N VAL A 44 1.41 -9.28 -10.58
CA VAL A 44 2.78 -9.58 -10.13
C VAL A 44 3.64 -8.33 -10.14
N ASN A 45 3.54 -7.47 -11.17
CA ASN A 45 4.27 -6.21 -11.21
C ASN A 45 3.91 -5.32 -10.02
N MET A 46 2.62 -5.17 -9.73
CA MET A 46 2.10 -4.41 -8.59
C MET A 46 2.70 -4.90 -7.27
N LEU A 47 2.64 -6.22 -7.01
CA LEU A 47 3.21 -6.81 -5.80
C LEU A 47 4.73 -6.58 -5.70
N LEU A 48 5.47 -6.74 -6.79
CA LEU A 48 6.92 -6.53 -6.82
C LEU A 48 7.34 -5.09 -6.51
N ARG A 49 6.48 -4.10 -6.80
CA ARG A 49 6.77 -2.68 -6.51
C ARG A 49 6.87 -2.38 -5.03
N SER A 50 6.19 -3.17 -4.18
CA SER A 50 6.34 -3.07 -2.72
C SER A 50 7.80 -3.23 -2.25
N LYS A 51 8.65 -3.96 -2.99
CA LYS A 51 10.06 -4.16 -2.65
C LYS A 51 10.89 -2.87 -2.68
N LEU A 52 10.45 -1.83 -3.40
CA LEU A 52 11.09 -0.52 -3.41
C LEU A 52 11.06 0.14 -2.03
N TYR A 53 10.03 -0.17 -1.24
CA TYR A 53 9.76 0.42 0.07
C TYR A 53 10.16 -0.52 1.23
N ALA A 54 10.94 -1.57 0.96
CA ALA A 54 11.29 -2.57 1.97
C ALA A 54 12.06 -2.00 3.18
N SER A 55 12.77 -0.86 3.01
CA SER A 55 13.39 -0.16 4.14
C SER A 55 12.34 0.48 5.04
N ALA A 56 11.38 1.22 4.48
CA ALA A 56 10.28 1.83 5.22
C ALA A 56 9.39 0.77 5.88
N GLY A 57 9.07 -0.31 5.15
CA GLY A 57 8.29 -1.42 5.69
C GLY A 57 9.00 -2.12 6.86
N GLY A 58 10.32 -2.33 6.77
CA GLY A 58 11.11 -2.90 7.87
C GLY A 58 11.14 -2.02 9.14
N MET A 59 11.03 -0.70 8.98
CA MET A 59 10.97 0.25 10.10
C MET A 59 9.55 0.46 10.66
N SER A 60 8.51 -0.03 9.97
CA SER A 60 7.11 0.22 10.36
C SER A 60 6.63 -0.56 11.59
N VAL A 61 7.45 -1.49 12.10
CA VAL A 61 7.16 -2.36 13.26
C VAL A 61 5.76 -3.00 13.18
N ARG A 62 5.33 -3.36 11.97
CA ARG A 62 4.04 -4.04 11.73
C ARG A 62 4.19 -5.55 11.89
N PRO A 63 3.33 -6.22 12.67
CA PRO A 63 3.38 -7.68 12.82
C PRO A 63 2.98 -8.39 11.52
N LEU A 64 2.10 -7.77 10.73
CA LEU A 64 1.65 -8.30 9.45
C LEU A 64 2.42 -7.65 8.31
N VAL A 65 3.30 -8.43 7.68
CA VAL A 65 4.09 -8.03 6.50
C VAL A 65 3.17 -7.48 5.40
N LEU A 66 1.98 -8.07 5.26
CA LEU A 66 0.98 -7.68 4.28
C LEU A 66 0.53 -6.22 4.43
N GLU A 67 0.41 -5.70 5.66
CA GLU A 67 0.02 -4.30 5.89
C GLU A 67 1.05 -3.35 5.26
N ALA A 68 2.33 -3.58 5.54
CA ALA A 68 3.40 -2.78 4.98
C ALA A 68 3.54 -2.98 3.47
N VAL A 69 3.26 -4.17 2.93
CA VAL A 69 3.18 -4.40 1.48
C VAL A 69 2.05 -3.59 0.85
N PHE A 70 0.85 -3.60 1.44
CA PHE A 70 -0.29 -2.82 0.95
C PHE A 70 -0.02 -1.32 1.00
N MET A 71 0.50 -0.80 2.12
CA MET A 71 0.85 0.62 2.23
C MET A 71 1.89 1.02 1.18
N SER A 72 2.86 0.15 0.90
CA SER A 72 3.86 0.38 -0.14
C SER A 72 3.24 0.46 -1.54
N ILE A 73 2.30 -0.44 -1.85
CA ILE A 73 1.58 -0.46 -3.13
C ILE A 73 0.70 0.79 -3.28
N LEU A 74 -0.03 1.16 -2.22
CA LEU A 74 -0.88 2.35 -2.20
C LEU A 74 -0.06 3.62 -2.40
N LEU A 75 1.06 3.77 -1.69
CA LEU A 75 1.97 4.90 -1.85
C LEU A 75 2.51 4.98 -3.28
N ASP A 76 2.92 3.85 -3.85
CA ASP A 76 3.44 3.81 -5.20
C ASP A 76 2.38 4.18 -6.25
N HIS A 77 1.15 3.69 -6.10
CA HIS A 77 0.04 4.10 -6.95
C HIS A 77 -0.31 5.57 -6.79
N HIS A 78 -0.30 6.08 -5.57
CA HIS A 78 -0.54 7.49 -5.31
C HIS A 78 0.50 8.36 -6.04
N LYS A 79 1.79 8.02 -5.94
CA LYS A 79 2.85 8.73 -6.70
C LYS A 79 2.62 8.72 -8.21
N ARG A 80 2.24 7.58 -8.78
CA ARG A 80 1.96 7.47 -10.22
C ARG A 80 0.78 8.31 -10.65
N LEU A 81 -0.27 8.39 -9.84
CA LEU A 81 -1.40 9.28 -10.12
C LEU A 81 -0.94 10.74 -10.17
N LEU A 82 -0.07 11.15 -9.24
CA LEU A 82 0.49 12.50 -9.23
C LEU A 82 1.37 12.78 -10.46
N GLU A 83 2.20 11.81 -10.85
CA GLU A 83 3.04 11.88 -12.06
C GLU A 83 2.17 12.05 -13.31
N LEU A 84 1.12 11.23 -13.47
CA LEU A 84 0.19 11.31 -14.58
C LEU A 84 -0.54 12.65 -14.64
N VAL A 85 -1.02 13.16 -13.50
CA VAL A 85 -1.67 14.48 -13.44
C VAL A 85 -0.69 15.58 -13.86
N ALA A 86 0.57 15.52 -13.39
CA ALA A 86 1.59 16.48 -13.77
C ALA A 86 1.92 16.43 -15.28
N GLU A 87 1.96 15.23 -15.88
CA GLU A 87 2.16 15.07 -17.33
C GLU A 87 1.00 15.61 -18.14
N ILE A 88 -0.25 15.36 -17.72
CA ILE A 88 -1.45 15.90 -18.37
C ILE A 88 -1.45 17.43 -18.34
N GLU A 89 -1.11 18.04 -17.21
CA GLU A 89 -1.04 19.50 -17.09
C GLU A 89 0.06 20.11 -17.98
N LYS A 90 1.22 19.45 -18.11
CA LYS A 90 2.29 19.87 -19.03
C LYS A 90 1.84 19.83 -20.49
N ILE A 91 1.09 18.79 -20.88
CA ILE A 91 0.56 18.67 -22.25
C ILE A 91 -0.51 19.76 -22.50
N LYS A 92 -1.32 20.07 -21.49
CA LYS A 92 -2.38 21.08 -21.59
C LYS A 92 -1.85 22.51 -21.66
N ASN A 93 -0.79 22.83 -20.91
CA ASN A 93 -0.21 24.16 -20.79
C ASN A 93 1.30 24.13 -21.08
N PRO A 94 1.73 23.95 -22.35
CA PRO A 94 3.13 23.80 -22.71
C PRO A 94 4.00 25.02 -22.37
N ASP A 95 3.39 26.23 -22.30
CA ASP A 95 4.09 27.49 -22.06
C ASP A 95 4.23 27.83 -20.55
N GLU A 96 3.54 27.12 -19.65
CA GLU A 96 3.68 27.25 -18.20
C GLU A 96 4.50 26.08 -17.61
N ALA A 97 5.78 25.99 -17.98
CA ALA A 97 6.73 25.10 -17.34
C ALA A 97 7.08 25.55 -15.91
N LYS A 98 6.10 25.51 -14.99
CA LYS A 98 6.33 25.62 -13.55
C LYS A 98 6.38 24.21 -12.95
N GLU A 99 7.19 24.03 -11.90
CA GLU A 99 7.26 22.79 -11.10
C GLU A 99 5.86 22.21 -10.83
N PRO A 100 5.70 20.88 -10.69
CA PRO A 100 4.40 20.24 -10.67
C PRO A 100 3.51 20.80 -9.54
N LYS A 101 2.75 21.86 -9.85
CA LYS A 101 1.76 22.53 -9.00
C LYS A 101 0.61 21.61 -8.56
N GLY A 102 0.64 20.34 -8.96
CA GLY A 102 -0.33 19.31 -8.60
C GLY A 102 -0.02 18.62 -7.28
N ILE A 103 1.25 18.31 -6.96
CA ILE A 103 1.59 17.45 -5.80
C ILE A 103 1.08 18.09 -4.51
N GLU A 104 1.33 19.38 -4.31
CA GLU A 104 0.88 20.12 -3.12
C GLU A 104 -0.64 20.09 -2.94
N LYS A 105 -1.41 20.17 -4.03
CA LYS A 105 -2.87 20.10 -4.00
C LYS A 105 -3.40 18.74 -3.52
N PHE A 106 -2.65 17.66 -3.75
CA PHE A 106 -3.00 16.32 -3.27
C PHE A 106 -2.38 15.98 -1.91
N LEU A 107 -1.33 16.69 -1.50
CA LEU A 107 -0.78 16.64 -0.15
C LEU A 107 -1.56 17.53 0.83
N GLN A 108 -2.39 18.45 0.34
CA GLN A 108 -3.37 19.16 1.15
C GLN A 108 -4.32 18.14 1.79
N ALA A 109 -4.46 18.21 3.12
CA ALA A 109 -5.41 17.38 3.85
C ALA A 109 -6.81 17.57 3.25
N PRO A 110 -7.61 16.49 3.11
CA PRO A 110 -9.00 16.64 2.69
C PRO A 110 -9.70 17.63 3.62
N PRO A 111 -10.59 18.50 3.11
CA PRO A 111 -11.36 19.40 3.96
C PRO A 111 -12.08 18.59 5.05
N ILE A 112 -11.82 18.94 6.31
CA ILE A 112 -12.33 18.23 7.50
C ILE A 112 -13.88 18.11 7.46
N GLU A 113 -14.54 19.06 6.79
CA GLU A 113 -16.00 19.12 6.62
C GLU A 113 -16.59 18.01 5.74
N ALA A 114 -15.79 17.31 4.93
CA ALA A 114 -16.27 16.24 4.05
C ALA A 114 -16.29 14.85 4.72
N ILE A 115 -15.84 14.73 5.96
CA ILE A 115 -15.93 13.49 6.74
C ILE A 115 -17.27 13.54 7.49
N PRO A 116 -18.31 12.79 7.09
CA PRO A 116 -19.49 12.66 7.93
C PRO A 116 -18.99 12.12 9.27
N HIS A 117 -19.26 12.84 10.36
CA HIS A 117 -18.91 12.43 11.70
C HIS A 117 -19.32 10.96 11.87
N CYS A 118 -18.36 10.04 11.86
CA CYS A 118 -18.56 8.70 12.37
C CYS A 118 -18.79 8.89 13.86
N GLN A 119 -20.06 9.07 14.25
CA GLN A 119 -20.45 8.92 15.62
C GLN A 119 -20.06 7.48 16.02
N PRO A 120 -19.24 7.29 17.06
CA PRO A 120 -19.04 5.96 17.60
C PRO A 120 -20.36 5.56 18.27
N THR A 121 -21.20 4.79 17.60
CA THR A 121 -22.23 4.01 18.28
C THR A 121 -21.51 2.86 19.00
N ILE A 122 -20.90 3.19 20.13
CA ILE A 122 -20.60 2.24 21.19
C ILE A 122 -21.41 2.76 22.37
N GLU A 123 -22.71 2.50 22.35
CA GLU A 123 -23.47 2.46 23.60
C GLU A 123 -22.89 1.30 24.40
N ALA A 124 -22.07 1.66 25.38
CA ALA A 124 -21.73 0.78 26.48
C ALA A 124 -23.04 0.37 27.15
N THR A 125 -23.53 -0.84 26.87
CA THR A 125 -24.43 -1.52 27.79
C THR A 125 -23.61 -1.93 29.01
N LEU A 126 -23.32 -0.95 29.87
CA LEU A 126 -22.98 -1.24 31.26
C LEU A 126 -24.22 -1.92 31.87
N PRO A 127 -24.09 -3.11 32.48
CA PRO A 127 -25.19 -3.69 33.22
C PRO A 127 -25.62 -2.70 34.30
N GLN A 128 -26.92 -2.39 34.32
CA GLN A 128 -27.55 -1.61 35.39
C GLN A 128 -27.19 -2.28 36.72
N GLU A 129 -26.63 -1.51 37.66
CA GLU A 129 -26.54 -1.93 39.06
C GLU A 129 -27.96 -2.12 39.59
N ASP A 130 -28.41 -3.38 39.59
CA ASP A 130 -29.61 -3.78 40.32
C ASP A 130 -29.32 -3.62 41.82
N ASN A 131 -29.97 -2.63 42.42
CA ASN A 131 -30.04 -2.44 43.87
C ASN A 131 -30.58 -3.72 44.55
N TYR A 132 -29.78 -4.29 45.45
CA TYR A 132 -30.24 -5.07 46.60
C TYR A 132 -29.31 -4.89 47.80
#